data_AF-A0A2V9ZVX0-F1
#
_entry.id   AF-A0A2V9ZVX0-F1
#
_cell.length_a   1.000
_cell.length_b   1.000
_cell.length_c   1.000
_cell.angle_alpha   90.00
_cell.angle_beta   90.00
_cell.angle_gamma   90.00
#
_symmetry.space_group_name_H-M   'P 1'
#
loop_
_entity.id
_entity.type
_entity.pdbx_description
1 polymer ?
#
loop_
_entity_poly.entity_id
_entity_poly.type
_entity_poly.pdbx_seq_one_letter_code
_entity_poly.pdbx_strand_id
1 'polypeptide(L)'
;MSRNLILDYYIRQCDQLFEHLSPSIRQVPASRELLEKLEVYARELPEVHSNLSRFSGNEAYRQMIAYVVQRLRSSREEPCPANAYSGPEEFAQDLRLMQQSLRTHTGERLNELLLDPLLRQVSVFGFHLQTLDIRQHARVHAKAVDELSG
;
A
#
# COMPACT_ATOMS: atom_id res chain seq x y z
N MET A 1 22.16 5.89 -1.44
CA MET A 1 21.86 4.86 -0.42
C MET A 1 20.56 5.12 0.36
N SER A 2 20.21 6.35 0.73
CA SER A 2 19.00 6.65 1.53
C SER A 2 17.66 6.36 0.83
N ARG A 3 17.57 6.55 -0.49
CA ARG A 3 16.35 6.30 -1.27
C ARG A 3 15.93 4.83 -1.29
N ASN A 4 16.86 3.91 -1.54
CA ASN A 4 16.53 2.48 -1.57
C ASN A 4 16.11 1.98 -0.19
N LEU A 5 16.67 2.54 0.89
CA LEU A 5 16.29 2.20 2.26
C LEU A 5 14.84 2.58 2.58
N ILE A 6 14.39 3.77 2.18
CA ILE A 6 13.00 4.20 2.44
C ILE A 6 12.01 3.45 1.54
N LEU A 7 12.38 3.16 0.28
CA LEU A 7 11.57 2.31 -0.59
C LEU A 7 11.45 0.88 -0.04
N ASP A 8 12.55 0.31 0.47
CA ASP A 8 12.55 -0.99 1.16
C ASP A 8 11.67 -0.99 2.41
N TYR A 9 11.66 0.12 3.14
CA TYR A 9 10.76 0.31 4.26
C TYR A 9 9.29 0.31 3.81
N TYR A 10 8.93 1.08 2.78
CA TYR A 10 7.55 1.11 2.27
C TYR A 10 7.11 -0.23 1.68
N ILE A 11 7.98 -0.94 0.97
CA ILE A 11 7.69 -2.30 0.47
C ILE A 11 7.32 -3.21 1.64
N ARG A 12 8.11 -3.22 2.72
CA ARG A 12 7.79 -4.03 3.92
C ARG A 12 6.48 -3.63 4.56
N GLN A 13 6.17 -2.34 4.64
CA GLN A 13 4.89 -1.88 5.17
C GLN A 13 3.72 -2.36 4.29
N CYS A 14 3.83 -2.24 2.96
CA CYS A 14 2.82 -2.73 2.04
C CYS A 14 2.67 -4.26 2.08
N ASP A 15 3.75 -5.03 2.24
CA ASP A 15 3.69 -6.48 2.42
C ASP A 15 2.96 -6.84 3.72
N GLN A 16 3.18 -6.11 4.82
CA GLN A 16 2.40 -6.27 6.06
C GLN A 16 0.91 -5.96 5.85
N LEU A 17 0.59 -4.89 5.11
CA LEU A 17 -0.79 -4.58 4.74
C LEU A 17 -1.44 -5.72 3.96
N PHE A 18 -0.72 -6.31 3.01
CA PHE A 18 -1.22 -7.41 2.19
C PHE A 18 -1.65 -8.63 3.03
N GLU A 19 -0.87 -8.96 4.07
CA GLU A 19 -1.19 -10.05 5.00
C GLU A 19 -2.40 -9.72 5.89
N HIS A 20 -2.47 -8.51 6.44
CA HIS A 20 -3.56 -8.09 7.33
C HIS A 20 -4.90 -7.89 6.61
N LEU A 21 -4.88 -7.52 5.34
CA LEU A 21 -6.10 -7.33 4.57
C LEU A 21 -6.80 -8.68 4.27
N SER A 22 -6.07 -9.78 4.08
CA SER A 22 -6.64 -11.08 3.68
C SER A 22 -7.85 -11.58 4.50
N PRO A 23 -7.86 -11.47 5.83
CA PRO A 23 -9.03 -11.86 6.64
C PRO A 23 -10.03 -10.71 6.79
N SER A 24 -9.56 -9.46 6.85
CA SER A 24 -10.36 -8.32 7.29
C SER A 24 -11.27 -7.70 6.23
N ILE A 25 -10.99 -7.87 4.93
CA ILE A 25 -11.72 -7.17 3.86
C ILE A 25 -12.55 -8.05 2.93
N ARG A 26 -12.65 -9.37 3.17
CA ARG A 26 -13.36 -10.29 2.26
C ARG A 26 -14.82 -9.90 1.96
N GLN A 27 -15.40 -9.00 2.75
CA GLN A 27 -16.77 -8.53 2.64
C GLN A 27 -16.89 -7.02 2.35
N VAL A 28 -15.78 -6.29 2.23
CA VAL A 28 -15.79 -4.84 2.00
C VAL A 28 -15.77 -4.57 0.49
N PRO A 29 -16.82 -3.97 -0.09
CA PRO A 29 -16.81 -3.60 -1.50
C PRO A 29 -15.72 -2.57 -1.81
N ALA A 30 -15.27 -2.58 -3.06
CA ALA A 30 -14.36 -1.56 -3.60
C ALA A 30 -15.17 -0.47 -4.31
N SER A 31 -14.71 0.77 -4.21
CA SER A 31 -15.28 1.86 -4.98
C SER A 31 -15.00 1.67 -6.48
N ARG A 32 -15.83 2.30 -7.32
CA ARG A 32 -15.67 2.24 -8.77
C ARG A 32 -14.31 2.76 -9.21
N GLU A 33 -13.84 3.83 -8.60
CA GLU A 33 -12.54 4.46 -8.92
C GLU A 33 -11.38 3.51 -8.61
N LEU A 34 -11.47 2.73 -7.52
CA LEU A 34 -10.47 1.71 -7.20
C LEU A 34 -10.47 0.58 -8.24
N LEU A 35 -11.66 0.12 -8.66
CA LEU A 35 -11.78 -0.92 -9.69
C LEU A 35 -11.24 -0.45 -11.04
N GLU A 36 -11.57 0.77 -11.47
CA GLU A 36 -11.04 1.36 -12.72
C GLU A 36 -9.51 1.47 -12.68
N LYS A 37 -8.94 1.84 -11.52
CA LYS A 37 -7.48 1.90 -11.34
C LYS A 37 -6.83 0.51 -11.43
N LEU A 38 -7.47 -0.53 -10.90
CA LEU A 38 -6.99 -1.91 -11.02
C LEU A 38 -6.96 -2.37 -12.48
N GLU A 39 -7.92 -1.98 -13.30
CA GLU A 39 -7.93 -2.30 -14.73
C GLU A 39 -6.80 -1.60 -15.50
N VAL A 40 -6.42 -0.38 -15.07
CA VAL A 40 -5.25 0.31 -15.62
C VAL A 40 -3.98 -0.48 -15.27
N TYR A 41 -3.80 -0.84 -13.99
CA TYR A 41 -2.61 -1.61 -13.58
C TYR A 41 -2.56 -3.02 -14.12
N ALA A 42 -3.70 -3.67 -14.36
CA ALA A 42 -3.72 -4.96 -15.03
C ALA A 42 -3.12 -4.89 -16.44
N ARG A 43 -3.30 -3.76 -17.14
CA ARG A 43 -2.74 -3.52 -18.48
C ARG A 43 -1.27 -3.09 -18.44
N GLU A 44 -0.90 -2.26 -17.47
CA GLU A 44 0.48 -1.76 -17.32
C GLU A 44 1.43 -2.81 -16.71
N LEU A 45 0.91 -3.74 -15.89
CA LEU A 45 1.66 -4.75 -15.14
C LEU A 45 1.10 -6.16 -15.40
N PRO A 46 1.14 -6.66 -16.65
CA PRO A 46 0.50 -7.93 -17.01
C PRO A 46 1.11 -9.13 -16.26
N GLU A 47 2.41 -9.11 -15.97
CA GLU A 47 3.08 -10.17 -15.20
C GLU A 47 2.56 -10.25 -13.76
N VAL A 48 2.38 -9.10 -13.10
CA VAL A 48 1.79 -9.05 -11.76
C VAL A 48 0.35 -9.54 -11.83
N HIS A 49 -0.44 -9.01 -12.77
CA HIS A 49 -1.83 -9.39 -12.94
C HIS A 49 -2.01 -10.90 -13.14
N SER A 50 -1.16 -11.52 -13.97
CA SER A 50 -1.18 -12.96 -14.20
C SER A 50 -0.99 -13.76 -12.91
N ASN A 51 -0.10 -13.31 -12.02
CA ASN A 51 0.11 -13.93 -10.70
C ASN A 51 -1.09 -13.72 -9.75
N LEU A 52 -1.82 -12.61 -9.92
CA LEU A 52 -3.01 -12.25 -9.17
C LEU A 52 -4.31 -12.86 -9.70
N SER A 53 -4.31 -13.43 -10.91
CA SER A 53 -5.48 -14.04 -11.57
C SER A 53 -6.17 -15.15 -10.75
N ARG A 54 -5.47 -15.69 -9.75
CA ARG A 54 -5.98 -16.66 -8.77
C ARG A 54 -6.90 -16.04 -7.71
N PHE A 55 -6.90 -14.72 -7.56
CA PHE A 55 -7.67 -14.02 -6.54
C PHE A 55 -9.05 -13.62 -7.07
N SER A 56 -10.09 -13.83 -6.25
CA SER A 56 -11.46 -13.47 -6.59
C SER A 56 -11.68 -11.96 -6.54
N GLY A 57 -12.73 -11.44 -7.20
CA GLY A 57 -13.06 -10.00 -7.22
C GLY A 57 -13.22 -9.33 -5.84
N ASN A 58 -13.44 -10.11 -4.78
CA ASN A 58 -13.49 -9.64 -3.39
C ASN A 58 -12.10 -9.30 -2.78
N GLU A 59 -11.03 -9.41 -3.56
CA GLU A 59 -9.65 -9.13 -3.14
C GLU A 59 -9.07 -7.86 -3.79
N ALA A 60 -9.93 -6.93 -4.23
CA ALA A 60 -9.54 -5.69 -4.91
C ALA A 60 -8.42 -4.92 -4.19
N TYR A 61 -8.49 -4.76 -2.86
CA TYR A 61 -7.44 -4.07 -2.11
C TYR A 61 -6.12 -4.87 -2.04
N ARG A 62 -6.17 -6.21 -2.03
CA ARG A 62 -4.94 -7.04 -2.13
C ARG A 62 -4.31 -6.91 -3.51
N GLN A 63 -5.12 -6.91 -4.56
CA GLN A 63 -4.64 -6.68 -5.91
C GLN A 63 -3.97 -5.30 -6.02
N MET A 64 -4.60 -4.27 -5.46
CA MET A 64 -4.04 -2.91 -5.43
C MET A 64 -2.68 -2.89 -4.72
N ILE A 65 -2.59 -3.47 -3.51
CA ILE A 65 -1.33 -3.53 -2.75
C ILE A 65 -0.25 -4.29 -3.52
N ALA A 66 -0.59 -5.39 -4.20
CA ALA A 66 0.38 -6.13 -4.99
C ALA A 66 0.93 -5.31 -6.17
N TYR A 67 0.09 -4.53 -6.85
CA TYR A 67 0.57 -3.59 -7.86
C TYR A 67 1.46 -2.51 -7.24
N VAL A 68 1.04 -1.90 -6.13
CA VAL A 68 1.82 -0.89 -5.40
C VAL A 68 3.20 -1.41 -5.01
N VAL A 69 3.28 -2.64 -4.48
CA VAL A 69 4.55 -3.30 -4.13
C VAL A 69 5.43 -3.47 -5.36
N GLN A 70 4.88 -3.91 -6.49
CA GLN A 70 5.65 -4.02 -7.73
C GLN A 70 6.17 -2.66 -8.19
N ARG A 71 5.32 -1.63 -8.19
CA ARG A 71 5.71 -0.27 -8.60
C ARG A 71 6.80 0.29 -7.70
N LEU A 72 6.73 0.06 -6.38
CA LEU A 72 7.80 0.43 -5.45
C LEU A 72 9.11 -0.33 -5.70
N ARG A 73 9.04 -1.62 -6.04
CA ARG A 73 10.22 -2.43 -6.43
C ARG A 73 10.85 -1.87 -7.69
N SER A 74 10.05 -1.60 -8.71
CA SER A 74 10.47 -0.94 -9.95
C SER A 74 11.08 0.43 -9.69
N SER A 75 10.55 1.22 -8.75
CA SER A 75 11.17 2.49 -8.34
C SER A 75 12.58 2.35 -7.75
N ARG A 76 13.02 1.16 -7.31
CA ARG A 76 14.39 0.92 -6.81
C ARG A 76 15.39 0.58 -7.91
N GLU A 77 14.92 0.21 -9.10
CA GLU A 77 15.75 -0.24 -10.20
C GLU A 77 16.44 0.94 -10.90
N GLU A 78 17.65 0.67 -11.42
CA GLU A 78 18.43 1.61 -12.21
C GLU A 78 18.86 0.91 -13.52
N PRO A 79 18.43 1.38 -14.71
CA PRO A 79 17.57 2.55 -14.94
C PRO A 79 16.12 2.34 -14.48
N CYS A 80 15.46 3.43 -14.10
CA CYS A 80 14.09 3.40 -13.59
C CYS A 80 13.10 3.03 -14.72
N PRO A 81 12.39 1.90 -14.63
CA PRO A 81 11.45 1.46 -15.65
C PRO A 81 10.17 2.30 -15.66
N ALA A 82 9.40 2.25 -16.76
CA ALA A 82 8.24 3.11 -16.98
C ALA A 82 7.09 2.90 -15.98
N ASN A 83 7.01 1.73 -15.36
CA ASN A 83 5.99 1.37 -14.37
C ASN A 83 6.33 1.83 -12.93
N ALA A 84 7.54 2.35 -12.70
CA ALA A 84 7.95 2.89 -11.41
C ALA A 84 7.10 4.11 -11.02
N TYR A 85 7.01 4.40 -9.73
CA TYR A 85 6.53 5.69 -9.26
C TYR A 85 7.49 6.81 -9.65
N SER A 86 6.94 7.86 -10.24
CA SER A 86 7.62 9.12 -10.56
C SER A 86 8.06 9.89 -9.29
N GLY A 87 7.35 9.68 -8.18
CA GLY A 87 7.65 10.29 -6.89
C GLY A 87 6.72 9.82 -5.77
N PRO A 88 6.96 10.30 -4.52
CA PRO A 88 6.19 9.87 -3.35
C PRO A 88 4.72 10.29 -3.39
N GLU A 89 4.38 11.38 -4.07
CA GLU A 89 2.99 11.85 -4.17
C GLU A 89 2.14 10.91 -5.03
N GLU A 90 2.71 10.34 -6.09
CA GLU A 90 2.02 9.34 -6.89
C GLU A 90 1.75 8.05 -6.08
N PHE A 91 2.71 7.64 -5.25
CA PHE A 91 2.50 6.55 -4.30
C PHE A 91 1.43 6.89 -3.26
N ALA A 92 1.45 8.11 -2.72
CA ALA A 92 0.43 8.57 -1.78
C ALA A 92 -0.98 8.58 -2.41
N GLN A 93 -1.10 8.92 -3.69
CA GLN A 93 -2.39 8.89 -4.40
C GLN A 93 -2.98 7.48 -4.45
N ASP A 94 -2.18 6.45 -4.73
CA ASP A 94 -2.63 5.06 -4.71
C ASP A 94 -3.11 4.63 -3.31
N LEU A 95 -2.41 5.05 -2.26
CA LEU A 95 -2.83 4.81 -0.88
C LEU A 95 -4.12 5.55 -0.52
N ARG A 96 -4.26 6.82 -0.94
CA ARG A 96 -5.48 7.62 -0.70
C ARG A 96 -6.69 7.05 -1.44
N LEU A 97 -6.50 6.46 -2.63
CA LEU A 97 -7.58 5.80 -3.36
C LEU A 97 -8.14 4.62 -2.57
N MET A 98 -7.27 3.77 -2.02
CA MET A 98 -7.69 2.69 -1.13
C MET A 98 -8.36 3.24 0.14
N GLN A 99 -7.82 4.31 0.72
CA GLN A 99 -8.38 4.94 1.92
C GLN A 99 -9.80 5.43 1.68
N GLN A 100 -10.02 6.18 0.60
CA GLN A 100 -11.33 6.68 0.22
C GLN A 100 -12.32 5.54 0.00
N SER A 101 -11.91 4.50 -0.74
CA SER A 101 -12.73 3.32 -0.99
C SER A 101 -13.12 2.61 0.32
N LEU A 102 -12.20 2.43 1.27
CA LEU A 102 -12.52 1.83 2.57
C LEU A 102 -13.45 2.70 3.40
N ARG A 103 -13.28 4.03 3.40
CA ARG A 103 -14.15 4.96 4.16
C ARG A 103 -15.60 4.87 3.67
N THR A 104 -15.81 4.77 2.36
CA THR A 104 -17.16 4.64 1.78
C THR A 104 -17.87 3.34 2.18
N HIS A 105 -17.14 2.30 2.58
CA HIS A 105 -17.67 0.95 2.82
C HIS A 105 -17.47 0.46 4.27
N THR A 106 -17.51 1.37 5.24
CA THR A 106 -17.43 1.05 6.69
C THR A 106 -16.08 0.44 7.12
N GLY A 107 -15.03 0.64 6.32
CA GLY A 107 -13.65 0.24 6.61
C GLY A 107 -12.86 1.26 7.43
N GLU A 108 -13.51 2.15 8.19
CA GLU A 108 -12.83 3.24 8.94
C GLU A 108 -11.76 2.72 9.90
N ARG A 109 -12.06 1.66 10.66
CA ARG A 109 -11.08 1.03 11.56
C ARG A 109 -9.85 0.50 10.80
N LEU A 110 -10.03 -0.01 9.58
CA LEU A 110 -8.92 -0.47 8.76
C LEU A 110 -8.10 0.70 8.25
N ASN A 111 -8.73 1.80 7.85
CA ASN A 111 -8.02 3.01 7.45
C ASN A 111 -7.11 3.53 8.57
N GLU A 112 -7.67 3.70 9.77
CA GLU A 112 -6.94 4.24 10.92
C GLU A 112 -5.76 3.37 11.33
N LEU A 113 -5.92 2.05 11.27
CA LEU A 113 -4.88 1.10 11.69
C LEU A 113 -3.80 0.88 10.62
N LEU A 114 -4.16 0.97 9.34
CA LEU A 114 -3.32 0.46 8.26
C LEU A 114 -2.86 1.54 7.28
N LEU A 115 -3.78 2.35 6.73
CA LEU A 115 -3.46 3.30 5.67
C LEU A 115 -3.06 4.68 6.19
N ASP A 116 -3.72 5.19 7.24
CA ASP A 116 -3.45 6.50 7.82
C ASP A 116 -2.00 6.63 8.36
N PRO A 117 -1.43 5.62 9.06
CA PRO A 117 -0.04 5.68 9.49
C PRO A 117 0.94 5.71 8.32
N LEU A 118 0.70 4.89 7.28
CA LEU A 118 1.57 4.83 6.11
C LEU A 118 1.51 6.14 5.30
N LEU A 119 0.32 6.69 5.07
CA LEU A 119 0.14 7.99 4.40
C LEU A 119 0.89 9.11 5.12
N ARG A 120 0.85 9.15 6.46
CA ARG A 120 1.60 10.12 7.26
C ARG A 120 3.11 9.95 7.09
N GLN A 121 3.60 8.72 7.06
CA GLN A 121 5.02 8.44 6.82
C GLN A 121 5.46 8.89 5.42
N VAL A 122 4.62 8.70 4.40
CA VAL A 122 4.91 9.18 3.04
C VAL A 122 4.95 10.71 2.99
N SER A 123 4.01 11.39 3.66
CA SER A 123 3.99 12.86 3.68
C SER A 123 5.18 13.48 4.40
N VAL A 124 5.75 12.78 5.39
CA VAL A 124 6.90 13.27 6.16
C VAL A 124 8.22 12.93 5.48
N PHE A 125 8.40 11.69 5.02
CA PHE A 125 9.70 11.20 4.55
C PHE A 125 9.87 11.24 3.03
N GLY A 126 8.78 11.22 2.25
CA GLY A 126 8.83 11.10 0.80
C GLY A 126 9.70 9.92 0.32
N PHE A 127 10.29 10.03 -0.87
CA PHE A 127 11.26 9.04 -1.40
C PHE A 127 12.72 9.42 -1.16
N HIS A 128 12.94 10.57 -0.54
CA HIS A 128 14.26 11.05 -0.23
C HIS A 128 14.22 11.47 1.22
N LEU A 129 14.99 10.78 2.06
CA LEU A 129 15.20 11.13 3.46
C LEU A 129 15.85 12.52 3.56
N GLN A 130 15.09 13.60 3.40
CA GLN A 130 15.45 14.90 3.93
C GLN A 130 14.95 14.92 5.38
N THR A 131 15.86 14.52 6.26
CA THR A 131 15.86 14.83 7.69
C THR A 131 14.66 14.33 8.50
N LEU A 132 14.67 13.05 8.89
CA LEU A 132 14.41 12.71 10.29
C LEU A 132 14.94 11.32 10.65
N ASP A 133 15.55 11.24 11.82
CA ASP A 133 16.04 10.05 12.51
C ASP A 133 14.97 8.94 12.59
N ILE A 134 14.95 8.02 11.62
CA ILE A 134 14.14 6.78 11.68
C ILE A 134 14.51 5.94 12.92
N ARG A 135 15.64 6.22 13.57
CA ARG A 135 16.09 5.51 14.77
C ARG A 135 15.27 5.80 16.04
N GLN A 136 14.41 6.83 16.09
CA GLN A 136 13.60 7.12 17.29
C GLN A 136 12.11 6.76 17.19
N HIS A 137 11.55 6.50 16.01
CA HIS A 137 10.11 6.20 15.86
C HIS A 137 9.77 4.70 15.86
N ALA A 138 10.75 3.81 16.06
CA ALA A 138 10.49 2.37 16.26
C ALA A 138 9.82 2.03 17.61
N ARG A 139 9.56 3.04 18.47
CA ARG A 139 9.00 2.86 19.82
C ARG A 139 7.57 3.40 19.99
N VAL A 140 6.81 3.56 18.91
CA VAL A 140 5.43 4.04 18.97
C VAL A 140 4.50 3.01 18.32
N HIS A 141 3.97 2.16 19.21
CA HIS A 141 2.76 1.33 19.08
C HIS A 141 2.75 0.12 18.14
N ALA A 142 3.53 -0.91 18.49
CA ALA A 142 3.04 -2.29 18.38
C ALA A 142 2.18 -2.62 19.61
N LYS A 143 0.93 -2.12 19.65
CA LYS A 143 -0.02 -2.47 20.71
C LYS A 143 -1.46 -2.37 20.22
N ALA A 144 -1.86 -3.35 19.41
CA ALA A 144 -3.23 -3.78 19.12
C ALA A 144 -3.07 -4.85 18.02
N VAL A 145 -3.47 -6.10 18.15
CA VAL A 145 -4.74 -6.61 18.68
C VAL A 145 -4.49 -8.01 19.24
N ASP A 146 -4.71 -8.20 20.55
CA ASP A 146 -4.98 -9.50 21.18
C ASP A 146 -6.28 -9.37 22.00
N GLU A 147 -7.35 -8.89 21.36
CA GLU A 147 -8.67 -8.76 21.99
C GLU A 147 -9.78 -9.02 20.97
N LEU A 148 -9.84 -10.24 20.44
CA LEU A 148 -11.05 -10.79 19.80
C LEU A 148 -11.29 -12.25 20.23
N SER A 149 -11.03 -12.56 21.50
CA SER A 149 -11.43 -13.82 22.13
C SER A 149 -11.84 -13.55 23.57
N GLY A 150 -13.04 -13.02 23.74
CA GLY A 150 -13.68 -12.77 25.03
C GLY A 150 -15.11 -12.31 24.81
#